data_AF-A0A165YWV9-F1
#
_entry.id   AF-A0A165YWV9-F1
#
_cell.length_a   1.000
_cell.length_b   1.000
_cell.length_c   1.000
_cell.angle_alpha   90.00
_cell.angle_beta   90.00
_cell.angle_gamma   90.00
#
_symmetry.space_group_name_H-M   'P 1'
#
loop_
_entity.id
_entity.type
_entity.pdbx_description
1 polymer ?
#
loop_
_entity_poly.entity_id
_entity_poly.type
_entity_poly.pdbx_seq_one_letter_code
_entity_poly.pdbx_strand_id
1 'polypeptide(L)'
;MPPDTPQSTPNEAWFESTWWWRIKMKLQWTSWLQYIPNLLAGMLMLLLGGLGAWSGVWPLLLRDLPLVVSALLFANLLFDIATVRYGFHPAEPVPPPPNYIDVFEVMRARVSCRSFQKQALTEEHRKTILSLAQQQSRPENCLSPYPIRFEYVDNPLVVWPAVGTREFLVAIAPNAYHELAVVDVGRSLQKVVIEATRMGLATCWIGPGADHKSIIKQLGDRFVPERDHIIGVCGFGYASRYIPLSIRLITKTQRHRLDTCELFFTDTSFSHSVDLKIKAYGNLSRCFEACQWSPSSYNAQPTRAVVVAKKDALIRVDFCAASHSRFYAMVALGIWAANWEAGAAALGKHGDFVELTKDQRGDGPFPDLPRYVVSWSER
;
A
#
# COMPACT_ATOMS: atom_id res chain seq x y z
N MET A 1 -3.55 14.21 -48.54
CA MET A 1 -4.03 13.58 -47.30
C MET A 1 -4.03 14.65 -46.22
N PRO A 2 -5.17 14.91 -45.55
CA PRO A 2 -5.18 15.88 -44.47
C PRO A 2 -4.37 15.34 -43.27
N PRO A 3 -3.75 16.21 -42.47
CA PRO A 3 -2.96 15.79 -41.31
C PRO A 3 -3.88 15.17 -40.26
N ASP A 4 -3.44 14.03 -39.72
CA ASP A 4 -4.10 13.32 -38.64
C ASP A 4 -4.36 14.23 -37.44
N THR A 5 -5.64 14.51 -37.21
CA THR A 5 -6.12 15.02 -35.92
C THR A 5 -5.67 14.05 -34.81
N PRO A 6 -5.00 14.51 -33.74
CA PRO A 6 -4.66 13.63 -32.64
C PRO A 6 -5.96 13.07 -32.06
N GLN A 7 -6.13 11.75 -32.13
CA GLN A 7 -7.18 11.05 -31.40
C GLN A 7 -6.97 11.33 -29.91
N SER A 8 -7.72 12.29 -29.36
CA SER A 8 -7.86 12.41 -27.92
C SER A 8 -8.48 11.11 -27.45
N THR A 9 -7.73 10.31 -26.69
CA THR A 9 -8.30 9.21 -25.92
C THR A 9 -9.51 9.78 -25.16
N PRO A 10 -10.70 9.13 -25.23
CA PRO A 10 -11.85 9.57 -24.46
C PRO A 10 -11.41 9.65 -23.01
N ASN A 11 -11.57 10.84 -22.40
CA ASN A 11 -11.21 11.06 -21.02
C ASN A 11 -11.99 10.03 -20.19
N GLU A 12 -11.33 8.96 -19.72
CA GLU A 12 -11.95 7.83 -19.01
C GLU A 12 -12.71 8.30 -17.75
N ALA A 13 -12.51 9.56 -17.34
CA ALA A 13 -13.15 10.27 -16.24
C ALA A 13 -14.61 10.70 -16.47
N TRP A 14 -15.33 10.22 -17.50
CA TRP A 14 -16.74 10.62 -17.71
C TRP A 14 -17.62 10.37 -16.47
N PHE A 15 -17.34 9.29 -15.73
CA PHE A 15 -18.03 8.95 -14.49
C PHE A 15 -17.77 9.96 -13.36
N GLU A 16 -16.68 10.73 -13.39
CA GLU A 16 -16.34 11.71 -12.34
C GLU A 16 -17.32 12.89 -12.29
N SER A 17 -17.99 13.16 -13.41
CA SER A 17 -19.01 14.21 -13.52
C SER A 17 -20.35 13.81 -12.90
N THR A 18 -20.58 12.52 -12.64
CA THR A 18 -21.87 11.99 -12.20
C THR A 18 -22.21 12.38 -10.75
N TRP A 19 -23.51 12.44 -10.43
CA TRP A 19 -23.98 12.81 -9.10
C TRP A 19 -23.54 11.83 -8.01
N TRP A 20 -23.55 10.52 -8.30
CA TRP A 20 -23.16 9.48 -7.34
C TRP A 20 -21.66 9.50 -7.08
N TRP A 21 -20.83 9.82 -8.07
CA TRP A 21 -19.40 10.01 -7.87
C TRP A 21 -19.12 11.20 -6.95
N ARG A 22 -19.79 12.34 -7.17
CA ARG A 22 -19.68 13.51 -6.29
C ARG A 22 -20.07 13.19 -4.85
N ILE A 23 -21.13 12.41 -4.64
CA ILE A 23 -21.53 11.92 -3.31
C ILE A 23 -20.46 11.02 -2.72
N LYS A 24 -19.95 10.03 -3.47
CA LYS A 24 -18.87 9.15 -3.02
C LYS A 24 -17.64 9.96 -2.61
N MET A 25 -17.20 10.94 -3.41
CA MET A 25 -16.08 11.80 -3.07
C MET A 25 -16.35 12.64 -1.82
N LYS A 26 -17.55 13.23 -1.69
CA LYS A 26 -17.94 13.96 -0.47
C LYS A 26 -17.88 13.05 0.76
N LEU A 27 -18.39 11.84 0.66
CA LEU A 27 -18.36 10.85 1.76
C LEU A 27 -16.94 10.38 2.06
N GLN A 28 -16.09 10.23 1.04
CA GLN A 28 -14.68 9.87 1.20
C GLN A 28 -13.94 10.94 2.00
N TRP A 29 -14.07 12.20 1.58
CA TRP A 29 -13.37 13.34 2.16
C TRP A 29 -13.94 13.83 3.49
N THR A 30 -15.18 13.45 3.78
CA THR A 30 -15.75 13.64 5.12
C THR A 30 -15.55 12.42 5.99
N SER A 31 -14.83 11.38 5.56
CA SER A 31 -14.62 10.09 6.26
C SER A 31 -15.93 9.41 6.70
N TRP A 32 -16.98 9.54 5.89
CA TRP A 32 -18.23 8.81 6.06
C TRP A 32 -18.33 7.58 5.17
N LEU A 33 -17.51 7.51 4.12
CA LEU A 33 -17.59 6.45 3.10
C LEU A 33 -17.50 5.05 3.69
N GLN A 34 -16.69 4.83 4.73
CA GLN A 34 -16.54 3.53 5.37
C GLN A 34 -17.81 3.04 6.09
N TYR A 35 -18.76 3.91 6.43
CA TYR A 35 -20.00 3.50 7.10
C TYR A 35 -21.11 3.13 6.11
N ILE A 36 -20.99 3.56 4.85
CA ILE A 36 -22.02 3.37 3.82
C ILE A 36 -22.28 1.90 3.48
N PRO A 37 -21.27 1.02 3.32
CA PRO A 37 -21.55 -0.39 3.04
C PRO A 37 -22.41 -1.07 4.11
N ASN A 38 -22.16 -0.75 5.39
CA ASN A 38 -22.94 -1.29 6.50
C ASN A 38 -24.38 -0.75 6.49
N LEU A 39 -24.54 0.56 6.28
CA LEU A 39 -25.85 1.20 6.13
C LEU A 39 -26.68 0.59 4.98
N LEU A 40 -26.06 0.43 3.80
CA LEU A 40 -26.73 -0.15 2.63
C LEU A 40 -27.14 -1.62 2.90
N ALA A 41 -26.26 -2.41 3.52
CA ALA A 41 -26.58 -3.79 3.88
C ALA A 41 -27.74 -3.86 4.89
N GLY A 42 -27.75 -2.99 5.90
CA GLY A 42 -28.86 -2.90 6.86
C GLY A 42 -30.18 -2.54 6.20
N MET A 43 -30.19 -1.53 5.32
CA MET A 43 -31.39 -1.14 4.57
C MET A 43 -31.89 -2.24 3.63
N LEU A 44 -30.99 -2.97 2.96
CA LEU A 44 -31.36 -4.10 2.11
C LEU A 44 -32.02 -5.23 2.91
N MET A 45 -31.45 -5.59 4.06
CA MET A 45 -32.02 -6.61 4.94
C MET A 45 -33.37 -6.17 5.52
N LEU A 46 -33.53 -4.88 5.83
CA LEU A 46 -34.82 -4.31 6.25
C LEU A 46 -35.87 -4.43 5.15
N LEU A 47 -35.52 -4.09 3.90
CA LEU A 47 -36.41 -4.21 2.75
C LEU A 47 -36.84 -5.67 2.52
N LEU A 48 -35.89 -6.60 2.55
CA LEU A 48 -36.18 -8.03 2.41
C LEU A 48 -37.10 -8.53 3.52
N GLY A 49 -36.88 -8.11 4.77
CA GLY A 49 -37.75 -8.42 5.89
C GLY A 49 -39.17 -7.88 5.72
N GLY A 50 -39.32 -6.67 5.18
CA GLY A 50 -40.61 -6.07 4.85
C GLY A 50 -41.35 -6.82 3.74
N LEU A 51 -40.63 -7.24 2.69
CA LEU A 51 -41.20 -8.07 1.61
C LEU A 51 -41.60 -9.46 2.13
N GLY A 52 -40.81 -10.08 3.00
CA GLY A 52 -41.16 -11.35 3.64
C GLY A 52 -42.36 -11.24 4.58
N ALA A 53 -42.49 -10.12 5.30
CA ALA A 53 -43.68 -9.83 6.10
C ALA A 53 -44.93 -9.71 5.23
N TRP A 54 -44.79 -9.07 4.06
CA TRP A 54 -45.88 -8.90 3.10
C TRP A 54 -46.29 -10.20 2.42
N SER A 55 -45.35 -11.07 2.06
CA SER A 55 -45.65 -12.34 1.38
C SER A 55 -46.30 -13.38 2.29
N GLY A 56 -46.03 -13.33 3.60
CA GLY A 56 -46.52 -14.31 4.58
C GLY A 56 -45.88 -15.71 4.45
N VAL A 57 -44.96 -15.91 3.52
CA VAL A 57 -44.29 -17.20 3.28
C VAL A 57 -43.05 -17.30 4.15
N TRP A 58 -42.85 -18.46 4.79
CA TRP A 58 -41.66 -18.75 5.63
C TRP A 58 -41.24 -17.59 6.54
N PRO A 59 -42.10 -17.17 7.49
CA PRO A 59 -41.89 -15.96 8.28
C PRO A 59 -40.53 -15.94 9.00
N LEU A 60 -40.05 -17.08 9.49
CA LEU A 60 -38.74 -17.16 10.13
C LEU A 60 -37.59 -16.79 9.19
N LEU A 61 -37.62 -17.28 7.95
CA LEU A 61 -36.54 -17.11 6.98
C LEU A 61 -36.63 -15.79 6.21
N LEU A 62 -37.82 -15.40 5.78
CA LEU A 62 -38.01 -14.25 4.88
C LEU A 62 -38.33 -12.95 5.63
N ARG A 63 -38.85 -13.02 6.86
CA ARG A 63 -39.15 -11.85 7.69
C ARG A 63 -38.18 -11.74 8.87
N ASP A 64 -38.20 -12.72 9.77
CA ASP A 64 -37.57 -12.58 11.09
C ASP A 64 -36.04 -12.53 10.96
N LEU A 65 -35.44 -13.43 10.20
CA LEU A 65 -33.99 -13.46 9.99
C LEU A 65 -33.47 -12.14 9.35
N PRO A 66 -33.99 -11.64 8.22
CA PRO A 66 -33.55 -10.36 7.67
C PRO A 66 -33.75 -9.18 8.61
N LEU A 67 -34.86 -9.13 9.38
CA LEU A 67 -35.08 -8.07 10.37
C LEU A 67 -34.06 -8.12 11.51
N VAL A 68 -33.73 -9.30 12.01
CA VAL A 68 -32.67 -9.48 13.03
C VAL A 68 -31.31 -9.04 12.47
N VAL A 69 -30.96 -9.48 11.27
CA VAL A 69 -29.69 -9.08 10.63
C VAL A 69 -29.64 -7.57 10.41
N SER A 70 -30.73 -6.96 9.94
CA SER A 70 -30.86 -5.50 9.81
C SER A 70 -30.62 -4.79 11.14
N ALA A 71 -31.29 -5.21 12.21
CA ALA A 71 -31.13 -4.62 13.54
C ALA A 71 -29.68 -4.72 14.04
N LEU A 72 -29.01 -5.86 13.83
CA LEU A 72 -27.61 -6.05 14.19
C LEU A 72 -26.67 -5.14 13.38
N LEU A 73 -26.92 -4.98 12.07
CA LEU A 73 -26.12 -4.09 11.21
C LEU A 73 -26.28 -2.62 11.63
N PHE A 74 -27.50 -2.18 11.95
CA PHE A 74 -27.75 -0.82 12.46
C PHE A 74 -27.14 -0.60 13.84
N ALA A 75 -27.25 -1.56 14.76
CA ALA A 75 -26.61 -1.48 16.07
C ALA A 75 -25.08 -1.38 15.93
N ASN A 76 -24.49 -2.19 15.05
CA ASN A 76 -23.06 -2.12 14.73
C ASN A 76 -22.68 -0.77 14.10
N LEU A 77 -23.48 -0.25 13.16
CA LEU A 77 -23.25 1.05 12.54
C LEU A 77 -23.23 2.18 13.58
N LEU A 78 -24.21 2.19 14.49
CA LEU A 78 -24.25 3.17 15.58
C LEU A 78 -23.05 3.03 16.52
N PHE A 79 -22.65 1.80 16.83
CA PHE A 79 -21.45 1.52 17.61
C PHE A 79 -20.18 2.03 16.92
N ASP A 80 -20.00 1.74 15.63
CA ASP A 80 -18.85 2.19 14.85
C ASP A 80 -18.82 3.71 14.69
N ILE A 81 -19.97 4.38 14.58
CA ILE A 81 -20.06 5.83 14.58
C ILE A 81 -19.68 6.37 15.97
N ALA A 82 -20.28 5.88 17.04
CA ALA A 82 -19.97 6.34 18.40
C ALA A 82 -18.48 6.15 18.72
N THR A 83 -17.94 4.96 18.48
CA THR A 83 -16.57 4.60 18.85
C THR A 83 -15.53 5.10 17.85
N VAL A 84 -15.70 4.94 16.54
CA VAL A 84 -14.63 5.29 15.58
C VAL A 84 -14.73 6.74 15.12
N ARG A 85 -15.93 7.23 14.80
CA ARG A 85 -16.13 8.61 14.30
C ARG A 85 -15.95 9.62 15.43
N TYR A 86 -16.66 9.40 16.53
CA TYR A 86 -16.68 10.34 17.65
C TYR A 86 -15.69 9.97 18.76
N GLY A 87 -15.21 8.72 18.80
CA GLY A 87 -14.24 8.28 19.79
C GLY A 87 -14.83 8.16 21.19
N PHE A 88 -16.10 7.78 21.29
CA PHE A 88 -16.76 7.44 22.54
C PHE A 88 -16.37 6.01 22.96
N HIS A 89 -15.11 5.86 23.36
CA HIS A 89 -14.58 4.64 23.95
C HIS A 89 -13.46 4.96 24.96
N PRO A 90 -13.14 4.03 25.87
CA PRO A 90 -12.00 4.18 26.77
C PRO A 90 -10.68 4.36 26.01
N ALA A 91 -9.72 5.03 26.66
CA ALA A 91 -8.36 5.11 26.14
C ALA A 91 -7.78 3.71 25.92
N GLU A 92 -7.07 3.53 24.81
CA GLU A 92 -6.38 2.28 24.51
C GLU A 92 -4.93 2.40 24.99
N PRO A 93 -4.35 1.34 25.59
CA PRO A 93 -2.95 1.35 25.96
C PRO A 93 -2.06 1.30 24.70
N VAL A 94 -0.89 1.91 24.81
CA VAL A 94 0.19 1.73 23.83
C VAL A 94 0.57 0.25 23.79
N PRO A 95 0.60 -0.39 22.61
CA PRO A 95 1.03 -1.77 22.50
C PRO A 95 2.50 -1.90 22.95
N PRO A 96 2.86 -2.97 23.68
CA PRO A 96 4.25 -3.22 23.99
C PRO A 96 5.06 -3.46 22.70
N PRO A 97 6.37 -3.15 22.69
CA PRO A 97 7.24 -3.51 21.58
C PRO A 97 7.12 -5.01 21.26
N PRO A 98 6.88 -5.39 19.99
CA PRO A 98 6.83 -6.78 19.60
C PRO A 98 8.21 -7.45 19.75
N ASN A 99 8.21 -8.75 20.05
CA ASN A 99 9.42 -9.56 20.08
C ASN A 99 9.56 -10.38 18.80
N TYR A 100 9.93 -9.73 17.69
CA TYR A 100 10.19 -10.42 16.43
C TYR A 100 11.58 -11.05 16.43
N ILE A 101 11.67 -12.31 16.00
CA ILE A 101 12.94 -13.07 16.00
C ILE A 101 13.88 -12.55 14.90
N ASP A 102 13.33 -12.20 13.73
CA ASP A 102 14.09 -11.65 12.62
C ASP A 102 13.28 -10.69 11.74
N VAL A 103 13.94 -10.10 10.74
CA VAL A 103 13.32 -9.12 9.84
C VAL A 103 12.24 -9.70 8.93
N PHE A 104 12.27 -11.01 8.63
CA PHE A 104 11.23 -11.62 7.81
C PHE A 104 9.92 -11.70 8.60
N GLU A 105 9.98 -11.97 9.91
CA GLU A 105 8.80 -11.87 10.78
C GLU A 105 8.25 -10.45 10.82
N VAL A 106 9.11 -9.43 10.90
CA VAL A 106 8.68 -8.02 10.83
C VAL A 106 7.94 -7.75 9.51
N MET A 107 8.54 -8.13 8.38
CA MET A 107 7.95 -7.90 7.04
C MET A 107 6.62 -8.64 6.86
N ARG A 108 6.51 -9.87 7.37
CA ARG A 108 5.27 -10.67 7.33
C ARG A 108 4.19 -10.12 8.27
N ALA A 109 4.57 -9.65 9.46
CA ALA A 109 3.66 -9.08 10.45
C ALA A 109 3.10 -7.71 10.03
N ARG A 110 3.84 -6.96 9.19
CA ARG A 110 3.40 -5.68 8.68
C ARG A 110 2.07 -5.83 7.94
N VAL A 111 1.05 -5.10 8.41
CA VAL A 111 -0.28 -5.00 7.79
C VAL A 111 -0.69 -3.55 7.66
N SER A 112 -1.48 -3.22 6.63
CA SER A 112 -1.91 -1.83 6.41
C SER A 112 -3.01 -1.51 7.42
N CYS A 113 -2.67 -0.71 8.41
CA CYS A 113 -3.60 -0.31 9.45
C CYS A 113 -4.56 0.76 8.94
N ARG A 114 -5.83 0.63 9.27
CA ARG A 114 -6.86 1.56 8.79
C ARG A 114 -7.67 2.20 9.91
N SER A 115 -7.40 1.81 11.15
CA SER A 115 -7.98 2.45 12.33
C SER A 115 -6.88 2.62 13.37
N PHE A 116 -6.59 3.87 13.69
CA PHE A 116 -5.51 4.25 14.59
C PHE A 116 -6.07 4.77 15.90
N GLN A 117 -5.35 4.54 16.99
CA GLN A 117 -5.64 5.14 18.27
C GLN A 117 -5.52 6.67 18.17
N LYS A 118 -6.28 7.40 19.00
CA LYS A 118 -6.16 8.87 19.09
C LYS A 118 -4.85 9.34 19.73
N GLN A 119 -4.17 8.44 20.44
CA GLN A 119 -2.91 8.73 21.11
C GLN A 119 -1.81 9.05 20.10
N ALA A 120 -1.11 10.16 20.33
CA ALA A 120 0.07 10.54 19.55
C ALA A 120 1.23 9.57 19.81
N LEU A 121 2.13 9.47 18.84
CA LEU A 121 3.41 8.78 18.99
C LEU A 121 4.18 9.35 20.18
N THR A 122 4.89 8.48 20.88
CA THR A 122 5.91 8.91 21.84
C THR A 122 7.00 9.71 21.12
N GLU A 123 7.71 10.56 21.86
CA GLU A 123 8.81 11.35 21.30
C GLU A 123 9.91 10.45 20.70
N GLU A 124 10.21 9.34 21.37
CA GLU A 124 11.16 8.33 20.90
C GLU A 124 10.75 7.75 19.54
N HIS A 125 9.51 7.25 19.42
CA HIS A 125 9.00 6.70 18.16
C HIS A 125 9.04 7.73 17.02
N ARG A 126 8.61 8.97 17.31
CA ARG A 126 8.63 10.06 16.33
C ARG A 126 10.06 10.35 15.89
N LYS A 127 11.00 10.53 16.83
CA LYS A 127 12.40 10.80 16.53
C LYS A 127 13.02 9.71 15.68
N THR A 128 12.76 8.44 15.98
CA THR A 128 13.26 7.31 15.19
C THR A 128 12.72 7.32 13.76
N ILE A 129 11.41 7.53 13.58
CA ILE A 129 10.78 7.63 12.25
C ILE A 129 11.39 8.78 11.44
N LEU A 130 11.51 9.97 12.04
CA LEU A 130 12.03 11.15 11.34
C LEU A 130 13.51 11.01 10.99
N SER A 131 14.32 10.49 11.92
CA SER A 131 15.73 10.25 11.69
C SER A 131 15.95 9.25 10.56
N LEU A 132 15.17 8.17 10.53
CA LEU A 132 15.25 7.19 9.46
C LEU A 132 14.74 7.74 8.14
N ALA A 133 13.64 8.48 8.13
CA ALA A 133 13.14 9.12 6.93
C ALA A 133 14.21 10.04 6.31
N GLN A 134 14.83 10.89 7.13
CA GLN A 134 15.91 11.78 6.70
C GLN A 134 17.13 11.01 6.21
N GLN A 135 17.53 9.93 6.90
CA GLN A 135 18.66 9.10 6.50
C GLN A 135 18.40 8.41 5.16
N GLN A 136 17.24 7.75 5.02
CA GLN A 136 16.93 6.97 3.82
C GLN A 136 16.70 7.85 2.59
N SER A 137 16.25 9.10 2.77
CA SER A 137 16.07 10.04 1.66
C SER A 137 17.35 10.77 1.22
N ARG A 138 18.52 10.48 1.82
CA ARG A 138 19.76 11.13 1.41
C ARG A 138 20.20 10.62 0.03
N PRO A 139 20.81 11.47 -0.82
CA PRO A 139 21.23 11.07 -2.17
C PRO A 139 22.11 9.81 -2.21
N GLU A 140 23.02 9.63 -1.25
CA GLU A 140 23.89 8.45 -1.16
C GLU A 140 23.14 7.13 -0.89
N ASN A 141 21.90 7.21 -0.40
CA ASN A 141 21.04 6.06 -0.14
C ASN A 141 20.00 5.84 -1.25
N CYS A 142 19.93 6.75 -2.23
CA CYS A 142 18.99 6.69 -3.36
C CYS A 142 19.67 6.08 -4.59
N LEU A 143 18.87 5.44 -5.44
CA LEU A 143 19.30 4.90 -6.73
C LEU A 143 19.41 6.00 -7.79
N SER A 144 18.56 7.01 -7.67
CA SER A 144 18.44 8.12 -8.58
C SER A 144 19.26 9.33 -8.13
N PRO A 145 19.84 10.12 -9.06
CA PRO A 145 20.44 11.41 -8.70
C PRO A 145 19.40 12.48 -8.35
N TYR A 146 18.12 12.20 -8.58
CA TYR A 146 17.03 13.15 -8.36
C TYR A 146 16.56 13.08 -6.89
N PRO A 147 16.54 14.20 -6.16
CA PRO A 147 16.30 14.20 -4.73
C PRO A 147 14.84 13.89 -4.40
N ILE A 148 14.64 12.99 -3.43
CA ILE A 148 13.36 12.74 -2.79
C ILE A 148 13.39 13.32 -1.36
N ARG A 149 12.21 13.56 -0.77
CA ARG A 149 12.12 13.94 0.64
C ARG A 149 10.83 13.47 1.29
N PHE A 150 10.86 13.41 2.60
CA PHE A 150 9.71 13.09 3.44
C PHE A 150 9.38 14.27 4.35
N GLU A 151 8.21 14.85 4.17
CA GLU A 151 7.73 15.94 5.02
C GLU A 151 6.80 15.41 6.11
N TYR A 152 7.11 15.75 7.35
CA TYR A 152 6.28 15.35 8.48
C TYR A 152 5.12 16.30 8.69
N VAL A 153 3.96 15.72 8.96
CA VAL A 153 2.71 16.41 9.31
C VAL A 153 2.11 15.71 10.54
N ASP A 154 1.88 16.45 11.61
CA ASP A 154 1.27 16.00 12.88
C ASP A 154 -0.21 16.40 13.02
N ASN A 155 -0.81 16.82 11.90
CA ASN A 155 -2.21 17.17 11.79
C ASN A 155 -3.00 16.14 10.98
N PRO A 156 -4.29 15.92 11.30
CA PRO A 156 -5.16 15.08 10.49
C PRO A 156 -5.19 15.53 9.02
N LEU A 157 -4.86 14.59 8.13
CA LEU A 157 -5.03 14.74 6.70
C LEU A 157 -6.38 14.16 6.25
N VAL A 158 -6.92 14.68 5.15
CA VAL A 158 -8.11 14.11 4.53
C VAL A 158 -7.67 12.90 3.70
N VAL A 159 -7.81 11.72 4.30
CA VAL A 159 -7.36 10.45 3.71
C VAL A 159 -8.42 9.36 3.79
N TRP A 160 -8.33 8.38 2.89
CA TRP A 160 -9.08 7.14 2.91
C TRP A 160 -8.18 5.95 2.55
N PRO A 161 -8.30 4.78 3.18
CA PRO A 161 -9.31 4.37 4.16
C PRO A 161 -8.91 4.54 5.64
N ALA A 162 -7.77 5.16 5.92
CA ALA A 162 -7.28 5.31 7.29
C ALA A 162 -8.12 6.29 8.11
N VAL A 163 -8.48 5.91 9.35
CA VAL A 163 -9.20 6.75 10.30
C VAL A 163 -8.43 6.88 11.61
N GLY A 164 -8.57 8.03 12.29
CA GLY A 164 -7.94 8.28 13.59
C GLY A 164 -6.45 8.63 13.55
N THR A 165 -5.76 8.42 12.42
CA THR A 165 -4.34 8.78 12.26
C THR A 165 -4.17 10.30 12.17
N ARG A 166 -3.10 10.80 12.80
CA ARG A 166 -2.76 12.22 12.88
C ARG A 166 -1.33 12.53 12.43
N GLU A 167 -0.47 11.51 12.35
CA GLU A 167 0.95 11.67 12.07
C GLU A 167 1.28 10.99 10.75
N PHE A 168 1.85 11.76 9.83
CA PHE A 168 2.09 11.34 8.46
C PHE A 168 3.50 11.72 8.02
N LEU A 169 4.08 10.89 7.16
CA LEU A 169 5.13 11.30 6.25
C LEU A 169 4.53 11.48 4.86
N VAL A 170 4.67 12.68 4.31
CA VAL A 170 4.32 13.00 2.93
C VAL A 170 5.54 12.74 2.06
N ALA A 171 5.41 11.82 1.11
CA ALA A 171 6.48 11.48 0.19
C ALA A 171 6.46 12.42 -1.02
N ILE A 172 7.56 13.12 -1.23
CA ILE A 172 7.72 14.12 -2.28
C ILE A 172 8.88 13.72 -3.18
N ALA A 173 8.66 13.80 -4.48
CA ALA A 173 9.67 13.69 -5.53
C ALA A 173 9.65 14.96 -6.40
N PRO A 174 10.60 15.14 -7.33
CA PRO A 174 10.58 16.29 -8.23
C PRO A 174 9.31 16.32 -9.09
N ASN A 175 8.88 17.53 -9.47
CA ASN A 175 7.71 17.73 -10.33
C ASN A 175 7.89 17.06 -11.71
N ALA A 176 9.09 17.19 -12.28
CA ALA A 176 9.49 16.40 -13.44
C ALA A 176 9.55 14.92 -13.07
N TYR A 177 8.86 14.09 -13.86
CA TYR A 177 8.82 12.66 -13.59
C TYR A 177 10.17 12.00 -13.88
N HIS A 178 10.72 11.36 -12.86
CA HIS A 178 11.89 10.49 -12.96
C HIS A 178 11.55 9.13 -12.35
N GLU A 179 11.63 8.08 -13.17
CA GLU A 179 11.17 6.74 -12.79
C GLU A 179 11.86 6.23 -11.52
N LEU A 180 13.19 6.26 -11.46
CA LEU A 180 13.93 5.80 -10.29
C LEU A 180 13.71 6.66 -9.05
N ALA A 181 13.42 7.96 -9.18
CA ALA A 181 13.07 8.77 -8.02
C ALA A 181 11.78 8.28 -7.35
N VAL A 182 10.81 7.78 -8.14
CA VAL A 182 9.59 7.18 -7.60
C VAL A 182 9.86 5.80 -6.97
N VAL A 183 10.78 5.02 -7.55
CA VAL A 183 11.29 3.79 -6.92
C VAL A 183 11.97 4.10 -5.58
N ASP A 184 12.78 5.15 -5.52
CA ASP A 184 13.45 5.60 -4.29
C ASP A 184 12.47 6.03 -3.22
N VAL A 185 11.35 6.68 -3.58
CA VAL A 185 10.28 6.99 -2.63
C VAL A 185 9.73 5.72 -2.00
N GLY A 186 9.39 4.71 -2.82
CA GLY A 186 8.89 3.43 -2.33
C GLY A 186 9.91 2.72 -1.45
N ARG A 187 11.16 2.62 -1.90
CA ARG A 187 12.26 1.93 -1.20
C ARG A 187 12.59 2.59 0.13
N SER A 188 12.77 3.91 0.13
CA SER A 188 13.20 4.66 1.31
C SER A 188 12.12 4.68 2.39
N LEU A 189 10.86 4.97 2.03
CA LEU A 189 9.77 4.99 3.01
C LEU A 189 9.41 3.59 3.50
N GLN A 190 9.56 2.55 2.66
CA GLN A 190 9.32 1.18 3.11
C GLN A 190 10.33 0.73 4.18
N LYS A 191 11.59 1.16 4.11
CA LYS A 191 12.57 0.91 5.19
C LYS A 191 12.14 1.54 6.51
N VAL A 192 11.57 2.75 6.47
CA VAL A 192 10.96 3.39 7.64
C VAL A 192 9.75 2.58 8.15
N VAL A 193 8.91 2.07 7.24
CA VAL A 193 7.74 1.22 7.60
C VAL A 193 8.16 -0.09 8.25
N ILE A 194 9.23 -0.73 7.78
CA ILE A 194 9.79 -1.95 8.41
C ILE A 194 10.23 -1.64 9.84
N GLU A 195 10.97 -0.54 10.06
CA GLU A 195 11.37 -0.16 11.42
C GLU A 195 10.17 0.21 12.30
N ALA A 196 9.23 0.98 11.78
CA ALA A 196 8.00 1.32 12.49
C ALA A 196 7.27 0.05 12.95
N THR A 197 7.19 -0.95 12.08
CA THR A 197 6.59 -2.26 12.42
C THR A 197 7.38 -2.96 13.52
N ARG A 198 8.72 -2.96 13.46
CA ARG A 198 9.59 -3.51 14.50
C ARG A 198 9.36 -2.87 15.87
N MET A 199 9.07 -1.58 15.91
CA MET A 199 8.72 -0.83 17.14
C MET A 199 7.27 -1.06 17.62
N GLY A 200 6.45 -1.83 16.89
CA GLY A 200 5.03 -2.04 17.21
C GLY A 200 4.10 -0.92 16.72
N LEU A 201 4.59 -0.04 15.84
CA LEU A 201 3.77 0.99 15.23
C LEU A 201 2.95 0.42 14.07
N ALA A 202 1.74 0.92 13.97
CA ALA A 202 0.86 0.71 12.86
C ALA A 202 1.18 1.69 11.72
N THR A 203 1.12 1.22 10.48
CA THR A 203 1.41 2.03 9.29
C THR A 203 0.38 1.83 8.18
N CYS A 204 0.20 2.84 7.32
CA CYS A 204 -0.60 2.72 6.11
C CYS A 204 -0.09 3.61 4.99
N TRP A 205 0.32 3.00 3.89
CA TRP A 205 0.50 3.69 2.61
C TRP A 205 -0.84 4.15 2.05
N ILE A 206 -0.91 5.40 1.62
CA ILE A 206 -2.11 6.04 1.06
C ILE A 206 -1.68 6.86 -0.15
N GLY A 207 -1.97 6.35 -1.34
CA GLY A 207 -1.78 7.06 -2.61
C GLY A 207 -3.10 7.64 -3.12
N PRO A 208 -3.93 6.86 -3.86
CA PRO A 208 -5.16 7.36 -4.48
C PRO A 208 -6.20 7.95 -3.51
N GLY A 209 -6.14 7.54 -2.24
CA GLY A 209 -7.05 8.00 -1.19
C GLY A 209 -6.54 9.22 -0.42
N ALA A 210 -5.45 9.86 -0.82
CA ALA A 210 -4.91 11.04 -0.17
C ALA A 210 -5.37 12.32 -0.88
N ASP A 211 -6.05 13.23 -0.18
CA ASP A 211 -6.44 14.52 -0.76
C ASP A 211 -5.25 15.48 -0.81
N HIS A 212 -4.68 15.66 -2.01
CA HIS A 212 -3.51 16.53 -2.22
C HIS A 212 -3.78 17.98 -1.79
N LYS A 213 -5.02 18.48 -1.88
CA LYS A 213 -5.35 19.84 -1.44
C LYS A 213 -5.17 20.00 0.07
N SER A 214 -5.64 19.03 0.87
CA SER A 214 -5.43 19.01 2.31
C SER A 214 -3.95 18.92 2.68
N ILE A 215 -3.18 18.11 1.93
CA ILE A 215 -1.73 17.95 2.14
C ILE A 215 -1.00 19.25 1.87
N ILE A 216 -1.21 19.86 0.70
CA ILE A 216 -0.57 21.12 0.31
C ILE A 216 -0.89 22.22 1.34
N LYS A 217 -2.15 22.29 1.80
CA LYS A 217 -2.55 23.23 2.86
C LYS A 217 -1.78 23.01 4.16
N GLN A 218 -1.53 21.77 4.57
CA GLN A 218 -0.78 21.45 5.80
C GLN A 218 0.74 21.62 5.65
N LEU A 219 1.26 21.45 4.44
CA LEU A 219 2.68 21.69 4.16
C LEU A 219 3.01 23.19 4.12
N GLY A 220 2.09 24.02 3.63
CA GLY A 220 2.33 25.47 3.46
C GLY A 220 3.53 25.71 2.55
N ASP A 221 4.41 26.64 2.95
CA ASP A 221 5.60 27.04 2.18
C ASP A 221 6.64 25.90 2.01
N ARG A 222 6.49 24.79 2.74
CA ARG A 222 7.32 23.59 2.55
C ARG A 222 7.02 22.86 1.25
N PHE A 223 5.91 23.18 0.56
CA PHE A 223 5.56 22.61 -0.74
C PHE A 223 5.60 23.69 -1.83
N VAL A 224 6.39 23.45 -2.87
CA VAL A 224 6.60 24.33 -4.03
C VAL A 224 6.06 23.61 -5.27
N PRO A 225 4.86 23.96 -5.78
CA PRO A 225 4.19 23.23 -6.86
C PRO A 225 5.02 23.04 -8.13
N GLU A 226 5.88 24.00 -8.46
CA GLU A 226 6.74 23.98 -9.64
C GLU A 226 7.89 22.98 -9.52
N ARG A 227 8.26 22.60 -8.29
CA ARG A 227 9.40 21.73 -7.99
C ARG A 227 9.00 20.39 -7.42
N ASP A 228 7.84 20.33 -6.77
CA ASP A 228 7.42 19.17 -5.99
C ASP A 228 6.26 18.41 -6.65
N HIS A 229 6.27 17.10 -6.45
CA HIS A 229 5.16 16.21 -6.72
C HIS A 229 4.91 15.32 -5.49
N ILE A 230 3.67 15.34 -4.98
CA ILE A 230 3.25 14.42 -3.91
C ILE A 230 3.03 13.05 -4.52
N ILE A 231 3.83 12.07 -4.11
CA ILE A 231 3.72 10.67 -4.57
C ILE A 231 2.68 9.90 -3.75
N GLY A 232 2.56 10.25 -2.47
CA GLY A 232 1.61 9.66 -1.54
C GLY A 232 1.96 10.03 -0.11
N VAL A 233 1.23 9.47 0.85
CA VAL A 233 1.50 9.63 2.27
C VAL A 233 1.55 8.29 2.97
N CYS A 234 2.31 8.20 4.05
CA CYS A 234 2.24 7.08 4.98
C CYS A 234 1.76 7.59 6.33
N GLY A 235 0.64 7.05 6.83
CA GLY A 235 0.14 7.33 8.17
C GLY A 235 0.83 6.42 9.19
N PHE A 236 1.18 7.00 10.34
CA PHE A 236 1.80 6.32 11.48
C PHE A 236 0.94 6.51 12.74
N GLY A 237 1.07 5.57 13.68
CA GLY A 237 0.38 5.62 14.97
C GLY A 237 0.31 4.25 15.62
N TYR A 238 -0.59 4.09 16.58
CA TYR A 238 -0.89 2.79 17.19
C TYR A 238 -2.17 2.21 16.61
N ALA A 239 -2.24 0.90 16.42
CA ALA A 239 -3.46 0.27 15.91
C ALA A 239 -4.59 0.34 16.96
N SER A 240 -5.78 0.74 16.52
CA SER A 240 -6.99 0.72 17.36
C SER A 240 -7.72 -0.61 17.24
N ARG A 241 -8.29 -1.09 18.33
CA ARG A 241 -9.23 -2.22 18.34
C ARG A 241 -10.61 -1.86 17.78
N TYR A 242 -10.94 -0.56 17.71
CA TYR A 242 -12.21 -0.05 17.18
C TYR A 242 -12.07 0.17 15.68
N ILE A 243 -12.49 -0.82 14.90
CA ILE A 243 -12.36 -0.81 13.44
C ILE A 243 -13.76 -0.83 12.82
N PRO A 244 -14.10 0.04 11.86
CA PRO A 244 -15.40 -0.04 11.18
C PRO A 244 -15.60 -1.40 10.51
N LEU A 245 -16.81 -1.96 10.53
CA LEU A 245 -17.10 -3.30 10.00
C LEU A 245 -16.64 -3.48 8.54
N SER A 246 -16.93 -2.50 7.68
CA SER A 246 -16.51 -2.53 6.27
C SER A 246 -14.98 -2.59 6.13
N ILE A 247 -14.25 -1.84 6.96
CA ILE A 247 -12.80 -1.80 6.98
C ILE A 247 -12.23 -3.14 7.47
N ARG A 248 -12.86 -3.81 8.45
CA ARG A 248 -12.48 -5.17 8.87
C ARG A 248 -12.58 -6.15 7.70
N LEU A 249 -13.68 -6.10 6.95
CA LEU A 249 -13.91 -6.97 5.78
C LEU A 249 -12.92 -6.69 4.64
N ILE A 250 -12.71 -5.42 4.29
CA ILE A 250 -11.73 -5.01 3.27
C ILE A 250 -10.31 -5.42 3.67
N THR A 251 -9.96 -5.31 4.96
CA THR A 251 -8.64 -5.70 5.45
C THR A 251 -8.44 -7.21 5.38
N LYS A 252 -9.48 -8.01 5.66
CA LYS A 252 -9.42 -9.47 5.51
C LYS A 252 -9.21 -9.89 4.06
N THR A 253 -9.93 -9.29 3.13
CA THR A 253 -9.83 -9.63 1.69
C THR A 253 -8.49 -9.20 1.09
N GLN A 254 -7.96 -8.04 1.47
CA GLN A 254 -6.68 -7.54 0.96
C GLN A 254 -5.43 -8.17 1.60
N ARG A 255 -5.60 -9.24 2.39
CA ARG A 255 -4.50 -10.10 2.83
C ARG A 255 -4.16 -11.21 1.84
N HIS A 256 -5.06 -11.51 0.90
CA HIS A 256 -4.76 -12.48 -0.16
C HIS A 256 -3.56 -11.99 -0.99
N ARG A 257 -2.64 -12.87 -1.32
CA ARG A 257 -1.47 -12.56 -2.16
C ARG A 257 -1.42 -13.54 -3.32
N LEU A 258 -0.79 -13.12 -4.42
CA LEU A 258 -0.47 -14.04 -5.52
C LEU A 258 0.58 -15.03 -5.04
N ASP A 259 0.62 -16.22 -5.61
CA ASP A 259 1.65 -17.20 -5.26
C ASP A 259 3.02 -16.74 -5.77
N THR A 260 4.10 -17.15 -5.11
CA THR A 260 5.47 -16.77 -5.52
C THR A 260 5.77 -17.19 -6.96
N CYS A 261 5.19 -18.29 -7.44
CA CYS A 261 5.33 -18.76 -8.82
C CYS A 261 4.70 -17.80 -9.85
N GLU A 262 3.73 -16.97 -9.46
CA GLU A 262 3.13 -15.96 -10.33
C GLU A 262 3.93 -14.64 -10.33
N LEU A 263 4.92 -14.53 -9.44
CA LEU A 263 5.66 -13.32 -9.14
C LEU A 263 7.13 -13.38 -9.61
N PHE A 264 7.73 -14.56 -9.55
CA PHE A 264 9.15 -14.80 -9.83
C PHE A 264 9.35 -15.83 -10.94
N PHE A 265 10.17 -15.48 -11.92
CA PHE A 265 10.37 -16.22 -13.16
C PHE A 265 11.85 -16.48 -13.43
N THR A 266 12.17 -17.43 -14.30
CA THR A 266 13.53 -17.76 -14.72
C THR A 266 13.88 -17.23 -16.10
N ASP A 267 12.92 -16.64 -16.81
CA ASP A 267 13.06 -16.16 -18.18
C ASP A 267 12.34 -14.81 -18.39
N THR A 268 12.79 -14.07 -19.42
CA THR A 268 12.29 -12.72 -19.75
C THR A 268 10.92 -12.71 -20.42
N SER A 269 10.39 -13.87 -20.84
CA SER A 269 9.03 -14.01 -21.36
C SER A 269 7.98 -14.24 -20.25
N PHE A 270 8.42 -14.43 -19.00
CA PHE A 270 7.56 -14.71 -17.84
C PHE A 270 6.72 -15.99 -18.02
N SER A 271 7.29 -16.99 -18.71
CA SER A 271 6.61 -18.26 -18.98
C SER A 271 6.98 -19.37 -17.98
N HIS A 272 8.17 -19.30 -17.40
CA HIS A 272 8.71 -20.29 -16.47
C HIS A 272 8.92 -19.68 -15.08
N SER A 273 8.12 -20.13 -14.12
CA SER A 273 8.25 -19.75 -12.72
C SER A 273 9.50 -20.35 -12.06
N VAL A 274 10.01 -19.68 -11.02
CA VAL A 274 11.07 -20.27 -10.17
C VAL A 274 10.57 -21.53 -9.47
N ASP A 275 11.36 -22.61 -9.52
CA ASP A 275 11.12 -23.82 -8.73
C ASP A 275 11.94 -23.77 -7.44
N LEU A 276 11.27 -23.57 -6.31
CA LEU A 276 11.91 -23.48 -4.98
C LEU A 276 12.61 -24.78 -4.55
N LYS A 277 12.38 -25.91 -5.24
CA LYS A 277 13.14 -27.16 -5.02
C LYS A 277 14.57 -27.05 -5.53
N ILE A 278 14.84 -26.17 -6.50
CA ILE A 278 16.19 -25.91 -7.00
C ILE A 278 16.93 -25.11 -5.93
N LYS A 279 18.11 -25.59 -5.53
CA LYS A 279 18.89 -25.05 -4.40
C LYS A 279 19.15 -23.55 -4.50
N ALA A 280 19.50 -23.03 -5.69
CA ALA A 280 19.71 -21.60 -5.92
C ALA A 280 18.50 -20.75 -5.47
N TYR A 281 17.30 -21.17 -5.86
CA TYR A 281 16.06 -20.44 -5.60
C TYR A 281 15.54 -20.74 -4.20
N GLY A 282 15.66 -21.99 -3.72
CA GLY A 282 15.27 -22.40 -2.37
C GLY A 282 15.99 -21.58 -1.28
N ASN A 283 17.27 -21.28 -1.47
CA ASN A 283 18.06 -20.43 -0.57
C ASN A 283 17.55 -18.98 -0.47
N LEU A 284 16.73 -18.53 -1.43
CA LEU A 284 16.15 -17.19 -1.49
C LEU A 284 14.65 -17.17 -1.18
N SER A 285 14.07 -18.32 -0.86
CA SER A 285 12.62 -18.48 -0.61
C SER A 285 12.06 -17.43 0.34
N ARG A 286 12.77 -17.12 1.43
CA ARG A 286 12.38 -16.08 2.39
C ARG A 286 12.37 -14.67 1.79
N CYS A 287 13.27 -14.36 0.85
CA CYS A 287 13.28 -13.07 0.14
C CYS A 287 12.11 -12.97 -0.84
N PHE A 288 11.78 -14.06 -1.55
CA PHE A 288 10.60 -14.10 -2.41
C PHE A 288 9.32 -13.88 -1.61
N GLU A 289 9.21 -14.54 -0.45
CA GLU A 289 8.09 -14.38 0.45
C GLU A 289 8.01 -12.95 1.02
N ALA A 290 9.14 -12.36 1.42
CA ALA A 290 9.19 -10.97 1.87
C ALA A 290 8.66 -9.99 0.82
N CYS A 291 9.01 -10.22 -0.46
CA CYS A 291 8.49 -9.44 -1.57
C CYS A 291 6.99 -9.69 -1.78
N GLN A 292 6.53 -10.94 -1.77
CA GLN A 292 5.13 -11.33 -1.87
C GLN A 292 4.25 -10.61 -0.82
N TRP A 293 4.72 -10.48 0.41
CA TRP A 293 3.98 -9.81 1.49
C TRP A 293 3.99 -8.28 1.43
N SER A 294 4.82 -7.69 0.56
CA SER A 294 4.94 -6.24 0.39
C SER A 294 3.58 -5.56 0.14
N PRO A 295 3.34 -4.38 0.71
CA PRO A 295 2.15 -3.60 0.38
C PRO A 295 2.20 -3.10 -1.07
N SER A 296 1.04 -3.00 -1.70
CA SER A 296 0.84 -2.33 -2.99
C SER A 296 -0.55 -1.69 -3.05
N SER A 297 -0.73 -0.68 -3.90
CA SER A 297 -2.01 0.00 -4.06
C SER A 297 -3.12 -1.00 -4.40
N TYR A 298 -4.22 -0.96 -3.66
CA TYR A 298 -5.35 -1.90 -3.77
C TYR A 298 -4.97 -3.39 -3.72
N ASN A 299 -3.79 -3.74 -3.23
CA ASN A 299 -3.23 -5.10 -3.30
C ASN A 299 -3.05 -5.63 -4.75
N ALA A 300 -2.79 -4.73 -5.70
CA ALA A 300 -2.67 -5.09 -7.12
C ALA A 300 -1.40 -5.93 -7.43
N GLN A 301 -0.37 -5.89 -6.58
CA GLN A 301 0.91 -6.58 -6.77
C GLN A 301 1.47 -6.38 -8.20
N PRO A 302 1.69 -5.12 -8.65
CA PRO A 302 2.01 -4.78 -10.03
C PRO A 302 3.50 -5.00 -10.39
N THR A 303 4.17 -5.92 -9.70
CA THR A 303 5.62 -6.14 -9.76
C THR A 303 5.90 -7.60 -10.07
N ARG A 304 6.93 -7.85 -10.88
CA ARG A 304 7.43 -9.18 -11.23
C ARG A 304 8.95 -9.17 -11.15
N ALA A 305 9.56 -10.34 -11.09
CA ALA A 305 11.01 -10.44 -11.12
C ALA A 305 11.48 -11.65 -11.94
N VAL A 306 12.59 -11.47 -12.65
CA VAL A 306 13.32 -12.56 -13.32
C VAL A 306 14.58 -12.86 -12.51
N VAL A 307 14.74 -14.11 -12.07
CA VAL A 307 15.85 -14.57 -11.25
C VAL A 307 16.87 -15.25 -12.15
N VAL A 308 18.06 -14.68 -12.23
CA VAL A 308 19.17 -15.20 -13.03
C VAL A 308 20.12 -15.92 -12.09
N ALA A 309 20.24 -17.24 -12.26
CA ALA A 309 21.12 -18.10 -11.48
C ALA A 309 22.07 -18.91 -12.38
N LYS A 310 23.26 -19.23 -11.87
CA LYS A 310 24.27 -20.05 -12.56
C LYS A 310 24.90 -21.02 -11.59
N LYS A 311 24.95 -22.32 -11.94
CA LYS A 311 25.58 -23.40 -11.12
C LYS A 311 25.19 -23.31 -9.64
N ASP A 312 23.88 -23.23 -9.38
CA ASP A 312 23.28 -23.13 -8.04
C ASP A 312 23.54 -21.83 -7.25
N ALA A 313 24.16 -20.81 -7.85
CA ALA A 313 24.34 -19.49 -7.25
C ALA A 313 23.43 -18.44 -7.90
N LEU A 314 22.89 -17.53 -7.08
CA LEU A 314 22.23 -16.33 -7.58
C LEU A 314 23.28 -15.43 -8.22
N ILE A 315 22.96 -14.89 -9.40
CA ILE A 315 23.77 -13.85 -10.04
C ILE A 315 23.07 -12.52 -9.88
N ARG A 316 21.77 -12.48 -10.22
CA ARG A 316 21.01 -11.25 -10.36
C ARG A 316 19.51 -11.51 -10.22
N VAL A 317 18.77 -10.49 -9.77
CA VAL A 317 17.31 -10.44 -9.87
C VAL A 317 16.89 -9.18 -10.61
N ASP A 318 16.20 -9.34 -11.73
CA ASP A 318 15.71 -8.25 -12.58
C ASP A 318 14.28 -7.90 -12.19
N PHE A 319 14.08 -6.75 -11.52
CA PHE A 319 12.79 -6.27 -11.06
C PHE A 319 12.04 -5.54 -12.17
N CYS A 320 10.77 -5.88 -12.32
CA CYS A 320 9.93 -5.50 -13.43
C CYS A 320 8.59 -4.94 -12.97
N ALA A 321 8.03 -4.03 -13.76
CA ALA A 321 6.69 -3.50 -13.57
C ALA A 321 5.70 -4.17 -14.52
N ALA A 322 4.62 -4.71 -13.95
CA ALA A 322 3.56 -5.44 -14.67
C ALA A 322 2.32 -4.58 -14.98
N SER A 323 2.44 -3.25 -14.88
CA SER A 323 1.40 -2.32 -15.32
C SER A 323 2.01 -1.02 -15.84
N HIS A 324 1.26 -0.28 -16.66
CA HIS A 324 1.66 1.04 -17.16
C HIS A 324 1.58 2.16 -16.12
N SER A 325 1.23 1.88 -14.86
CA SER A 325 1.13 2.91 -13.83
C SER A 325 2.50 3.48 -13.49
N ARG A 326 2.74 4.73 -13.90
CA ARG A 326 3.99 5.47 -13.66
C ARG A 326 4.30 5.65 -12.17
N PHE A 327 3.29 5.76 -11.32
CA PHE A 327 3.50 5.95 -9.88
C PHE A 327 3.26 4.68 -9.08
N TYR A 328 2.10 4.02 -9.23
CA TYR A 328 1.76 2.90 -8.36
C TYR A 328 2.66 1.68 -8.56
N ALA A 329 3.06 1.40 -9.80
CA ALA A 329 3.97 0.29 -10.07
C ALA A 329 5.38 0.58 -9.57
N MET A 330 5.88 1.82 -9.76
CA MET A 330 7.22 2.22 -9.33
C MET A 330 7.36 2.28 -7.82
N VAL A 331 6.36 2.82 -7.11
CA VAL A 331 6.33 2.79 -5.64
C VAL A 331 6.29 1.34 -5.14
N ALA A 332 5.45 0.48 -5.73
CA ALA A 332 5.40 -0.94 -5.37
C ALA A 332 6.74 -1.65 -5.63
N LEU A 333 7.42 -1.32 -6.73
CA LEU A 333 8.74 -1.87 -7.04
C LEU A 333 9.79 -1.40 -6.03
N GLY A 334 9.77 -0.13 -5.64
CA GLY A 334 10.62 0.38 -4.55
C GLY A 334 10.38 -0.33 -3.23
N ILE A 335 9.11 -0.59 -2.89
CA ILE A 335 8.74 -1.37 -1.70
C ILE A 335 9.32 -2.79 -1.79
N TRP A 336 9.22 -3.46 -2.95
CA TRP A 336 9.88 -4.76 -3.18
C TRP A 336 11.39 -4.66 -3.01
N ALA A 337 12.02 -3.62 -3.54
CA ALA A 337 13.46 -3.41 -3.43
C ALA A 337 13.92 -3.29 -1.96
N ALA A 338 13.17 -2.57 -1.12
CA ALA A 338 13.45 -2.47 0.31
C ALA A 338 13.30 -3.81 1.04
N ASN A 339 12.22 -4.54 0.76
CA ASN A 339 11.98 -5.85 1.36
C ASN A 339 13.04 -6.88 0.91
N TRP A 340 13.44 -6.84 -0.36
CA TRP A 340 14.50 -7.67 -0.92
C TRP A 340 15.83 -7.39 -0.24
N GLU A 341 16.26 -6.13 -0.12
CA GLU A 341 17.50 -5.76 0.57
C GLU A 341 17.52 -6.21 2.02
N ALA A 342 16.43 -5.98 2.75
CA ALA A 342 16.31 -6.41 4.13
C ALA A 342 16.42 -7.94 4.26
N GLY A 343 15.76 -8.68 3.36
CA GLY A 343 15.84 -10.13 3.31
C GLY A 343 17.23 -10.65 2.92
N ALA A 344 17.83 -10.09 1.87
CA ALA A 344 19.15 -10.46 1.39
C ALA A 344 20.21 -10.23 2.48
N ALA A 345 20.20 -9.06 3.11
CA ALA A 345 21.10 -8.75 4.22
C ALA A 345 20.93 -9.73 5.39
N ALA A 346 19.70 -10.12 5.73
CA ALA A 346 19.43 -11.09 6.78
C ALA A 346 19.90 -12.52 6.45
N LEU A 347 20.03 -12.85 5.16
CA LEU A 347 20.63 -14.10 4.68
C LEU A 347 22.15 -14.00 4.47
N GLY A 348 22.78 -12.87 4.84
CA GLY A 348 24.21 -12.63 4.61
C GLY A 348 24.57 -12.41 3.15
N LYS A 349 23.59 -12.05 2.30
CA LYS A 349 23.81 -11.73 0.89
C LYS A 349 24.00 -10.24 0.72
N HIS A 350 25.10 -9.86 0.09
CA HIS A 350 25.45 -8.47 -0.17
C HIS A 350 25.34 -8.19 -1.65
N GLY A 351 24.76 -7.06 -2.01
CA GLY A 351 24.50 -6.70 -3.39
C GLY A 351 23.92 -5.31 -3.49
N ASP A 352 23.88 -4.77 -4.70
CA ASP A 352 23.36 -3.45 -4.99
C ASP A 352 22.33 -3.48 -6.11
N PHE A 353 21.47 -2.46 -6.11
CA PHE A 353 20.63 -2.17 -7.25
C PHE A 353 21.39 -1.39 -8.31
N VAL A 354 21.30 -1.85 -9.56
CA VAL A 354 21.95 -1.26 -10.73
C VAL A 354 20.98 -1.23 -11.90
N GLU A 355 21.01 -0.14 -12.66
CA GLU A 355 20.36 -0.08 -13.97
C GLU A 355 21.27 -0.74 -15.01
N LEU A 356 20.81 -1.85 -15.57
CA LEU A 356 21.53 -2.55 -16.63
C LEU A 356 21.09 -2.05 -18.00
N THR A 357 22.04 -1.90 -18.91
CA THR A 357 21.77 -1.69 -20.34
C THR A 357 21.13 -2.92 -20.98
N LYS A 358 20.57 -2.77 -22.19
CA LYS A 358 20.01 -3.91 -22.95
C LYS A 358 21.03 -5.03 -23.10
N ASP A 359 22.28 -4.70 -23.43
CA ASP A 359 23.34 -5.68 -23.66
C ASP A 359 23.76 -6.40 -22.37
N GLN A 360 23.79 -5.70 -21.24
CA GLN A 360 24.13 -6.28 -19.93
C GLN A 360 23.06 -7.25 -19.39
N ARG A 361 21.81 -7.14 -19.85
CA ARG A 361 20.73 -8.03 -19.38
C ARG A 361 20.78 -9.41 -20.01
N GLY A 362 21.45 -9.60 -21.14
CA GLY A 362 21.52 -10.91 -21.79
C GLY A 362 20.20 -11.31 -22.47
N ASP A 363 19.92 -12.61 -22.53
CA ASP A 363 18.98 -13.22 -23.49
C ASP A 363 17.54 -12.65 -23.46
N GLY A 364 17.13 -12.16 -24.65
CA GLY A 364 15.75 -11.82 -25.00
C GLY A 364 15.30 -10.42 -24.56
N PRO A 365 14.59 -9.65 -25.42
CA PRO A 365 14.02 -8.38 -25.00
C PRO A 365 12.92 -8.63 -23.96
N PHE A 366 12.90 -7.82 -22.90
CA PHE A 366 11.72 -7.73 -22.04
C PHE A 366 10.51 -7.26 -22.88
N PRO A 367 9.31 -7.80 -22.62
CA PRO A 367 8.09 -7.31 -23.25
C PRO A 367 7.76 -5.88 -22.79
N ASP A 368 6.72 -5.30 -23.40
CA ASP A 368 6.17 -4.00 -22.95
C ASP A 368 5.61 -4.09 -21.51
N LEU A 369 5.03 -5.24 -21.16
CA LEU A 369 4.71 -5.64 -19.79
C LEU A 369 4.87 -7.16 -19.62
N PRO A 370 5.41 -7.65 -18.48
CA PRO A 370 6.14 -6.87 -17.47
C PRO A 370 7.47 -6.31 -17.99
N ARG A 371 7.68 -5.00 -17.85
CA ARG A 371 8.89 -4.33 -18.33
C ARG A 371 9.96 -4.29 -17.26
N TYR A 372 11.22 -4.39 -17.69
CA TYR A 372 12.38 -4.16 -16.85
C TYR A 372 12.40 -2.74 -16.24
N VAL A 373 12.92 -2.62 -15.01
CA VAL A 373 13.18 -1.35 -14.33
C VAL A 373 14.59 -1.31 -13.76
N VAL A 374 14.93 -2.24 -12.85
CA VAL A 374 16.22 -2.24 -12.14
C VAL A 374 16.61 -3.65 -11.75
N SER A 375 17.91 -3.92 -11.60
CA SER A 375 18.43 -5.22 -11.21
C SER A 375 19.08 -5.15 -9.83
N TRP A 376 18.87 -6.15 -8.98
CA TRP A 376 19.74 -6.40 -7.84
C TRP A 376 20.84 -7.39 -8.24
N SER A 377 22.11 -7.05 -8.05
CA SER A 377 23.25 -7.93 -8.34
C SER A 377 23.99 -8.26 -7.06
N GLU A 378 24.27 -9.55 -6.84
CA GLU A 378 25.13 -10.00 -5.73
C GLU A 378 26.57 -9.49 -5.98
N ARG A 379 27.26 -9.04 -4.92
CA ARG A 379 28.66 -8.57 -4.97
C ARG A 379 29.66 -9.71 -4.86
#